data_AF-I0IQZ5-F1
#
_entry.id   AF-I0IQZ5-F1
#
_cell.length_a   1.000
_cell.length_b   1.000
_cell.length_c   1.000
_cell.angle_alpha   90.00
_cell.angle_beta   90.00
_cell.angle_gamma   90.00
#
_symmetry.space_group_name_H-M   'P 1'
#
loop_
_entity.id
_entity.type
_entity.pdbx_description
1 polymer ?
#
loop_
_entity_poly.entity_id
_entity_poly.type
_entity_poly.pdbx_seq_one_letter_code
_entity_poly.pdbx_strand_id
1 'polypeptide(L)' 'MTGVRIKENESFESALKRFKKQCEKAGILSEIKKREHYEKPSVRLKKKALSARKKALKRARMAVR' A
#
# COMPACT_ATOMS: atom_id res chain seq x y z
N MET A 1 -4.51 11.75 -6.13
CA MET A 1 -4.62 12.28 -4.76
C MET A 1 -5.79 11.61 -4.07
N THR A 2 -5.58 11.02 -2.89
CA THR A 2 -6.65 10.41 -2.08
C THR A 2 -7.31 11.48 -1.24
N GLY A 3 -8.60 11.73 -1.45
CA GLY A 3 -9.41 12.64 -0.63
C GLY A 3 -10.56 11.90 0.02
N VAL A 4 -10.80 12.12 1.30
CA VAL A 4 -11.98 11.59 2.02
C VAL A 4 -12.94 12.74 2.20
N ARG A 5 -14.17 12.62 1.67
CA ARG A 5 -15.26 13.55 1.97
C ARG A 5 -15.93 13.08 3.25
N ILE A 6 -15.97 13.96 4.26
CA ILE A 6 -16.57 13.69 5.56
C ILE A 6 -18.07 13.99 5.44
N LYS A 7 -18.93 13.08 5.93
CA LYS A 7 -20.38 13.34 6.07
C LYS A 7 -20.68 13.83 7.49
N GLU A 8 -21.75 14.61 7.64
CA GLU A 8 -22.11 15.32 8.89
C GLU A 8 -22.27 14.41 10.13
N ASN A 9 -22.54 13.11 9.94
CA ASN A 9 -22.68 12.13 11.02
C ASN A 9 -21.40 11.34 11.36
N GLU A 10 -20.23 11.74 10.85
CA GLU A 10 -18.98 11.01 11.08
C GLU A 10 -18.09 11.68 12.12
N SER A 11 -17.67 10.93 13.13
CA SER A 11 -16.64 11.37 14.08
C SER A 11 -15.30 11.58 13.36
N PHE A 12 -14.59 12.65 13.72
CA PHE A 12 -13.30 13.05 13.17
C PHE A 12 -12.28 11.90 13.14
N GLU A 13 -12.21 11.09 14.20
CA GLU A 13 -11.30 9.93 14.25
C GLU A 13 -11.59 8.87 13.17
N SER A 14 -12.87 8.64 12.86
CA SER A 14 -13.27 7.70 11.82
C SER A 14 -12.94 8.21 10.41
N ALA A 15 -13.00 9.53 10.19
CA ALA A 15 -12.51 10.16 8.97
C ALA A 15 -10.98 10.01 8.83
N LEU A 16 -10.23 10.29 9.90
CA LEU A 16 -8.77 10.15 9.93
C LEU A 16 -8.33 8.71 9.65
N LYS A 17 -8.99 7.73 10.26
CA LYS A 17 -8.68 6.30 10.06
C LYS A 17 -8.91 5.87 8.62
N ARG A 18 -9.99 6.33 7.98
CA ARG A 18 -10.25 6.06 6.55
C ARG A 18 -9.27 6.75 5.64
N PHE A 19 -8.85 7.97 5.98
CA PHE A 19 -7.81 8.68 5.24
C PHE A 19 -6.48 7.94 5.30
N LYS A 20 -6.03 7.53 6.50
CA LYS A 20 -4.83 6.70 6.67
C LYS A 20 -4.91 5.41 5.86
N LYS A 21 -6.04 4.70 5.92
CA LYS A 21 -6.27 3.47 5.13
C LYS A 21 -6.26 3.74 3.61
N GLN A 22 -6.77 4.88 3.14
CA GLN A 22 -6.68 5.27 1.74
C GLN A 22 -5.24 5.58 1.32
N CYS A 23 -4.47 6.30 2.14
CA CYS A 23 -3.05 6.58 1.89
C CYS A 23 -2.21 5.29 1.84
N GLU A 24 -2.50 4.34 2.74
CA GLU A 24 -1.90 3.00 2.74
C GLU A 24 -2.29 2.21 1.48
N LYS A 25 -3.57 2.22 1.10
CA LYS A 25 -4.06 1.55 -0.11
C LYS A 25 -3.46 2.14 -1.39
N ALA A 26 -3.31 3.46 -1.44
CA ALA A 26 -2.64 4.15 -2.53
C ALA A 26 -1.13 3.87 -2.56
N GLY A 27 -0.55 3.37 -1.47
CA GLY A 27 0.85 2.97 -1.42
C GLY A 27 1.82 4.15 -1.48
N ILE A 28 1.37 5.37 -1.18
CA ILE A 28 2.15 6.62 -1.29
C ILE A 28 3.47 6.51 -0.52
N LEU A 29 3.44 6.00 0.72
CA LEU A 29 4.66 5.78 1.53
C LEU A 29 5.61 4.74 0.91
N SER A 30 5.07 3.72 0.25
CA SER A 30 5.89 2.71 -0.44
C SER A 30 6.49 3.25 -1.73
N GLU A 31 5.86 4.25 -2.33
CA GLU A 31 6.33 4.91 -3.55
C GLU A 31 7.42 5.93 -3.25
N ILE A 32 7.28 6.72 -2.17
CA ILE A 32 8.32 7.61 -1.67
C ILE A 32 9.61 6.83 -1.42
N LYS A 33 9.55 5.74 -0.63
CA LYS A 33 10.71 4.88 -0.35
C LYS A 33 11.38 4.26 -1.57
N LYS A 34 10.63 4.05 -2.66
CA LYS A 34 11.18 3.53 -3.93
C LYS A 34 11.84 4.60 -4.78
N ARG A 35 11.46 5.88 -4.57
CA ARG A 35 11.94 7.04 -5.32
C ARG A 35 13.05 7.80 -4.59
N GLU A 36 13.24 7.57 -3.28
CA GLU A 36 14.30 8.16 -2.47
C GLU A 36 15.71 7.98 -3.07
N HIS A 37 15.97 6.82 -3.68
CA HIS A 37 17.27 6.52 -4.29
C HIS A 37 17.11 5.87 -5.66
N TYR A 38 18.06 6.13 -6.56
CA TYR A 38 18.09 5.47 -7.85
C TYR A 38 18.41 3.98 -7.68
N GLU A 39 17.44 3.14 -8.02
CA GLU A 39 17.68 1.72 -8.24
C GLU A 39 17.86 1.39 -9.71
N LYS A 40 18.96 0.70 -10.02
CA LYS A 40 19.18 0.08 -11.33
C LYS A 40 17.96 -0.76 -11.74
N PRO A 41 17.51 -0.69 -13.01
CA PRO A 41 16.31 -1.40 -13.47
C PRO A 41 16.29 -2.89 -13.12
N SER A 42 17.44 -3.57 -13.18
CA SER A 42 17.56 -5.00 -12.81
C SER A 42 17.20 -5.27 -11.35
N VAL A 43 17.61 -4.39 -10.42
CA VAL A 43 17.31 -4.51 -8.98
C VAL A 43 15.83 -4.27 -8.73
N ARG A 44 15.25 -3.27 -9.41
CA ARG A 44 13.82 -2.94 -9.34
C ARG A 44 12.96 -4.11 -9.82
N LEU A 45 13.33 -4.74 -10.93
CA LEU A 45 12.66 -5.94 -11.47
C LEU A 45 12.74 -7.11 -10.50
N LYS A 46 13.93 -7.38 -9.93
CA LYS A 46 14.14 -8.43 -8.93
C LYS A 46 13.29 -8.19 -7.67
N LYS A 47 13.25 -6.97 -7.13
CA LYS A 47 12.42 -6.60 -5.97
C LYS A 47 10.93 -6.74 -6.27
N LYS A 48 10.47 -6.38 -7.48
CA LYS A 48 9.07 -6.55 -7.92
C LYS A 48 8.67 -8.03 -7.95
N ALA A 49 9.50 -8.89 -8.55
CA ALA A 49 9.24 -10.33 -8.63
C ALA A 49 9.18 -11.00 -7.25
N LEU A 50 10.12 -10.65 -6.36
CA LEU A 50 10.13 -11.15 -4.98
C LEU A 50 8.88 -10.71 -4.20
N SER A 51 8.46 -9.45 -4.35
CA SER A 51 7.23 -8.93 -3.73
C SER A 51 5.99 -9.69 -4.21
N ALA A 52 5.89 -9.95 -5.53
CA ALA A 52 4.79 -10.71 -6.11
C ALA A 52 4.74 -12.15 -5.59
N ARG A 53 5.89 -12.85 -5.55
CA ARG A 53 5.98 -14.21 -5.03
C ARG A 53 5.58 -14.29 -3.55
N LYS A 54 6.05 -13.36 -2.72
CA LYS A 54 5.65 -13.29 -1.30
C LYS A 54 4.15 -13.06 -1.14
N LYS A 55 3.54 -12.20 -1.96
CA LYS A 55 2.08 -11.98 -1.95
C LYS A 55 1.30 -13.22 -2.36
N ALA A 56 1.74 -13.92 -3.40
CA ALA A 56 1.10 -15.16 -3.86
C ALA A 56 1.15 -16.25 -2.78
N LEU A 57 2.31 -16.46 -2.15
CA LEU A 57 2.48 -17.41 -1.05
C LEU A 57 1.57 -17.07 0.15
N LYS A 58 1.47 -15.78 0.51
CA LYS A 58 0.56 -15.34 1.58
C LYS A 58 -0.91 -15.62 1.25
N ARG A 59 -1.33 -15.41 0.00
CA ARG A 59 -2.69 -15.72 -0.46
C ARG A 59 -2.98 -17.23 -0.42
N ALA A 60 -2.07 -18.05 -0.93
CA ALA A 60 -2.19 -19.50 -0.88
C ALA A 60 -2.31 -20.01 0.56
N ARG A 61 -1.46 -19.52 1.49
CA ARG A 61 -1.53 -19.87 2.92
C ARG A 61 -2.86 -19.47 3.57
N MET A 62 -3.46 -18.34 3.15
CA MET A 62 -4.76 -17.89 3.68
C MET A 62 -5.94 -18.64 3.06
N ALA A 63 -5.78 -19.25 1.89
CA ALA A 63 -6.82 -20.05 1.24
C ALA A 63 -6.88 -21.50 1.74
N VAL A 64 -5.78 -21.98 2.34
CA VAL A 64 -5.68 -23.31 2.97
C VAL A 64 -6.13 -23.27 4.45
N ARG A 65 -6.34 -22.07 5.01
CA ARG A 65 -6.85 -21.85 6.37
C ARG A 65 -8.35 -21.58 6.32
#